data_AF-A0A089KUH0-F1
#
_entry.id   AF-A0A089KUH0-F1
#
_cell.length_a   1.000
_cell.length_b   1.000
_cell.length_c   1.000
_cell.angle_alpha   90.00
_cell.angle_beta   90.00
_cell.angle_gamma   90.00
#
_symmetry.space_group_name_H-M   'P 1'
#
loop_
_entity.id
_entity.type
_entity.pdbx_description
1 polymer ?
#
loop_
_entity_poly.entity_id
_entity_poly.type
_entity_poly.pdbx_seq_one_letter_code
_entity_poly.pdbx_strand_id
1 'polypeptide(L)'
;MSYRIQFTITDDEHADLKEQAFAAGYPNIHEFCKSRALNGKSTYADLFKIMKKKIEELKPDEQINEQLNPGEFYLRDIIPTPPALLGRWLYEAVHDGKIPHAQHLGNDGTNPEKYKRIMGEIL
;
A
#
# COMPACT_ATOMS: atom_id res chain seq x y z
N MET A 1 -23.91 13.56 8.15
CA MET A 1 -24.01 12.66 9.32
C MET A 1 -23.11 11.46 9.08
N SER A 2 -22.37 11.01 10.09
CA SER A 2 -21.56 9.79 10.02
C SER A 2 -22.10 8.74 10.99
N TYR A 3 -22.12 7.48 10.58
CA TYR A 3 -22.52 6.35 11.40
C TYR A 3 -21.32 5.42 11.61
N ARG A 4 -21.19 4.86 12.81
CA ARG A 4 -20.08 3.95 13.18
C ARG A 4 -20.64 2.54 13.41
N ILE A 5 -19.96 1.55 12.84
CA ILE A 5 -20.23 0.12 13.06
C ILE A 5 -18.98 -0.47 13.71
N GLN A 6 -19.14 -1.21 14.80
CA GLN A 6 -18.08 -1.90 15.53
C GLN A 6 -18.57 -3.29 15.91
N PHE A 7 -17.70 -4.29 15.79
CA PHE A 7 -17.96 -5.66 16.21
C PHE A 7 -16.71 -6.21 16.91
N THR A 8 -16.92 -7.16 17.82
CA THR A 8 -15.84 -7.85 18.54
C THR A 8 -15.63 -9.19 17.87
N ILE A 9 -14.37 -9.59 17.72
CA ILE A 9 -13.95 -10.87 17.15
C ILE A 9 -12.95 -11.53 18.07
N THR A 10 -12.87 -12.84 17.97
CA THR A 10 -11.85 -13.69 18.59
C THR A 10 -10.51 -13.55 17.86
N ASP A 11 -9.43 -14.03 18.47
CA ASP A 11 -8.10 -14.03 17.87
C ASP A 11 -8.04 -14.88 16.58
N ASP A 12 -8.73 -16.03 16.58
CA ASP A 12 -8.82 -16.92 15.41
C ASP A 12 -9.54 -16.24 14.24
N GLU A 13 -10.66 -15.58 14.50
CA GLU A 13 -11.38 -14.80 13.48
C GLU A 13 -10.56 -13.61 12.98
N HIS A 14 -9.79 -12.97 13.87
CA HIS A 14 -8.88 -11.88 13.47
C HIS A 14 -7.76 -12.40 12.55
N ALA A 15 -7.18 -13.55 12.85
CA ALA A 15 -6.16 -14.20 12.02
C ALA A 15 -6.72 -14.55 10.62
N ASP A 16 -7.88 -15.21 10.57
CA ASP A 16 -8.57 -15.55 9.32
C ASP A 16 -8.90 -14.30 8.48
N LEU A 17 -9.44 -13.24 9.10
CA LEU A 17 -9.69 -11.97 8.43
C LEU A 17 -8.41 -11.32 7.89
N LYS A 18 -7.29 -11.45 8.60
CA LYS A 18 -5.99 -10.93 8.16
C LYS A 18 -5.50 -11.66 6.91
N GLU A 19 -5.60 -12.98 6.90
CA GLU A 19 -5.24 -13.81 5.74
C GLU A 19 -6.13 -13.49 4.53
N GLN A 20 -7.44 -13.41 4.73
CA GLN A 20 -8.38 -13.06 3.66
C GLN A 20 -8.14 -11.66 3.11
N ALA A 21 -7.90 -10.66 3.97
CA ALA A 21 -7.59 -9.30 3.55
C ALA A 21 -6.29 -9.25 2.73
N PHE A 22 -5.26 -9.99 3.16
CA PHE A 22 -4.00 -10.10 2.43
C PHE A 22 -4.19 -10.76 1.06
N ALA A 23 -4.85 -11.93 1.02
CA ALA A 23 -5.12 -12.66 -0.22
C ALA A 23 -5.94 -11.85 -1.23
N ALA A 24 -6.89 -11.04 -0.75
CA ALA A 24 -7.71 -10.17 -1.59
C ALA A 24 -7.04 -8.82 -1.95
N GLY A 25 -5.80 -8.59 -1.50
CA GLY A 25 -5.00 -7.41 -1.84
C GLY A 25 -5.45 -6.11 -1.16
N TYR A 26 -6.06 -6.21 0.03
CA TYR A 26 -6.45 -5.05 0.82
C TYR A 26 -5.30 -4.58 1.73
N PRO A 27 -5.24 -3.27 2.05
CA PRO A 27 -4.18 -2.75 2.92
C PRO A 27 -4.27 -3.33 4.34
N ASN A 28 -5.49 -3.52 4.85
CA ASN A 28 -5.77 -3.99 6.20
C ASN A 28 -7.17 -4.62 6.30
N ILE A 29 -7.45 -5.23 7.45
CA ILE A 29 -8.73 -5.89 7.77
C ILE A 29 -9.91 -4.90 7.71
N HIS A 30 -9.70 -3.65 8.14
CA HIS A 30 -10.79 -2.66 8.22
C HIS A 30 -11.33 -2.32 6.84
N GLU A 31 -10.46 -2.03 5.87
CA GLU A 31 -10.87 -1.75 4.49
C GLU A 31 -11.49 -2.97 3.81
N PHE A 32 -11.00 -4.17 4.13
CA PHE A 32 -11.58 -5.41 3.66
C PHE A 32 -13.02 -5.61 4.17
N CYS A 33 -13.22 -5.53 5.50
CA CYS A 33 -14.54 -5.66 6.12
C CYS A 33 -15.50 -4.57 5.65
N LYS A 34 -15.03 -3.32 5.52
CA LYS A 34 -15.81 -2.20 5.00
C LYS A 34 -16.23 -2.43 3.55
N SER A 35 -15.31 -2.90 2.70
CA SER A 35 -15.60 -3.22 1.30
C SER A 35 -16.64 -4.34 1.21
N ARG A 36 -16.52 -5.41 2.01
CA ARG A 36 -17.54 -6.47 2.09
C ARG A 36 -18.91 -5.95 2.55
N ALA A 37 -18.95 -5.20 3.65
CA ALA A 37 -20.20 -4.69 4.21
C ALA A 37 -20.92 -3.67 3.30
N LEU A 38 -20.16 -2.92 2.48
CA LEU A 38 -20.68 -1.88 1.59
C LEU A 38 -20.73 -2.32 0.11
N ASN A 39 -20.64 -3.62 -0.17
CA ASN A 39 -20.69 -4.18 -1.53
C ASN A 39 -19.67 -3.55 -2.50
N GLY A 40 -18.41 -3.47 -2.10
CA GLY A 40 -17.30 -3.04 -2.95
C GLY A 40 -17.13 -1.53 -3.11
N LYS A 41 -17.99 -0.69 -2.53
CA LYS A 41 -17.97 0.78 -2.73
C LYS A 41 -16.82 1.53 -2.02
N SER A 42 -15.74 0.86 -1.59
CA SER A 42 -14.64 1.50 -0.85
C SER A 42 -13.56 2.02 -1.81
N THR A 43 -13.61 3.31 -2.11
CA THR A 43 -12.69 4.00 -3.05
C THR A 43 -11.21 3.95 -2.63
N TYR A 44 -10.91 3.89 -1.32
CA TYR A 44 -9.53 3.86 -0.84
C TYR A 44 -8.86 2.50 -1.00
N ALA A 45 -9.61 1.41 -0.93
CA ALA A 45 -9.08 0.07 -1.17
C ALA A 45 -8.66 -0.10 -2.64
N ASP A 46 -9.46 0.44 -3.57
CA ASP A 46 -9.12 0.44 -4.99
C ASP A 46 -7.90 1.30 -5.28
N LEU A 47 -7.79 2.46 -4.62
CA LEU A 47 -6.61 3.31 -4.72
C LEU A 47 -5.34 2.60 -4.25
N PHE A 48 -5.42 1.81 -3.17
CA PHE A 48 -4.30 0.99 -2.70
C PHE A 48 -3.89 -0.08 -3.72
N LYS A 49 -4.87 -0.77 -4.33
CA LYS A 49 -4.59 -1.75 -5.39
C LYS A 49 -3.93 -1.12 -6.61
N ILE A 50 -4.41 0.05 -7.03
CA ILE A 50 -3.80 0.82 -8.13
C ILE A 50 -2.37 1.23 -7.79
N MET A 51 -2.15 1.75 -6.57
CA MET A 51 -0.81 2.11 -6.09
C MET A 51 0.14 0.91 -6.12
N LYS A 52 -0.27 -0.22 -5.52
CA LYS A 52 0.52 -1.45 -5.50
C LYS A 52 0.88 -1.90 -6.91
N LYS A 53 -0.11 -1.97 -7.80
CA LYS A 53 0.09 -2.37 -9.20
C LYS A 53 1.11 -1.47 -9.91
N LYS A 54 0.97 -0.15 -9.78
CA LYS A 54 1.92 0.79 -10.40
C LYS A 54 3.34 0.60 -9.87
N ILE A 55 3.50 0.37 -8.56
CA ILE A 55 4.82 0.12 -7.97
C ILE A 55 5.42 -1.19 -8.50
N GLU A 56 4.61 -2.23 -8.68
CA GLU A 56 5.06 -3.52 -9.23
C GLU A 56 5.45 -3.40 -10.71
N GLU A 57 4.80 -2.52 -11.48
CA GLU A 57 5.08 -2.22 -12.88
C GLU A 57 6.31 -1.32 -13.10
N LEU A 58 6.77 -0.60 -12.07
CA LEU A 58 8.00 0.20 -12.14
C LEU A 58 9.20 -0.69 -12.43
N LYS A 59 10.00 -0.30 -13.42
CA LYS A 59 11.26 -0.99 -13.67
C LYS A 59 12.34 -0.51 -12.70
N PRO A 60 13.23 -1.40 -12.20
CA PRO A 60 14.32 -1.01 -11.30
C PRO A 60 15.30 0.02 -11.88
N ASP A 61 15.38 0.13 -13.20
CA ASP A 61 16.21 1.06 -13.96
C ASP A 61 15.45 2.30 -14.47
N GLU A 62 14.15 2.39 -14.19
CA GLU A 62 13.32 3.51 -14.61
C GLU A 62 13.51 4.71 -13.67
N GLN A 63 13.80 5.87 -14.24
CA GLN A 63 13.88 7.13 -13.51
C GLN A 63 12.56 7.89 -13.69
N ILE A 64 11.83 8.09 -12.59
CA ILE A 64 10.48 8.70 -12.63
C ILE A 64 10.57 10.23 -12.73
N ASN A 65 11.59 10.84 -12.13
CA ASN A 65 11.87 12.28 -12.26
C ASN A 65 13.37 12.58 -12.09
N GLU A 66 13.76 13.78 -12.49
CA GLU A 66 15.17 14.24 -12.52
C GLU A 66 15.82 14.29 -11.12
N GLN A 67 15.03 14.29 -10.04
CA GLN A 67 15.50 14.40 -8.66
C GLN A 67 15.75 13.04 -7.99
N LEU A 68 15.42 11.95 -8.67
CA LEU A 68 15.46 10.59 -8.15
C LEU A 68 16.47 9.74 -8.91
N ASN A 69 17.09 8.78 -8.21
CA ASN A 69 17.88 7.75 -8.88
C ASN A 69 16.96 6.73 -9.56
N PRO A 70 17.47 5.93 -10.53
CA PRO A 70 16.71 4.83 -11.12
C PRO A 70 16.09 3.89 -10.07
N GLY A 71 14.81 3.58 -10.26
CA GLY A 71 13.99 2.76 -9.38
C GLY A 71 13.51 3.47 -8.11
N GLU A 72 13.99 4.68 -7.80
CA GLU A 72 13.49 5.45 -6.66
C GLU A 72 12.16 6.14 -6.98
N PHE A 73 11.30 6.26 -5.97
CA PHE A 73 10.00 6.91 -6.09
C PHE A 73 9.51 7.51 -4.76
N TYR A 74 8.74 8.59 -4.85
CA TYR A 74 7.83 9.02 -3.79
C TYR A 74 6.40 8.57 -4.11
N LEU A 75 5.55 8.43 -3.10
CA LEU A 75 4.14 8.07 -3.32
C LEU A 75 3.42 9.03 -4.27
N ARG A 76 3.73 10.33 -4.19
CA ARG A 76 3.12 11.37 -5.05
C ARG A 76 3.45 11.21 -6.53
N ASP A 77 4.56 10.54 -6.85
CA ASP A 77 4.97 10.30 -8.24
C ASP A 77 4.18 9.12 -8.84
N ILE A 78 3.71 8.21 -7.98
CA ILE A 78 2.91 7.04 -8.36
C ILE A 78 1.41 7.39 -8.43
N ILE A 79 0.95 8.11 -7.42
CA ILE A 79 -0.45 8.51 -7.24
C ILE A 79 -0.49 10.03 -7.08
N PRO A 80 -1.02 10.77 -8.06
CA PRO A 80 -1.20 12.21 -7.96
C PRO A 80 -2.05 12.56 -6.73
N THR A 81 -1.59 13.52 -5.92
CA THR A 81 -2.30 13.99 -4.71
C THR A 81 -2.73 12.86 -3.77
N PRO A 82 -1.79 12.07 -3.25
CA PRO A 82 -2.13 10.89 -2.47
C PRO A 82 -2.74 11.30 -1.11
N PRO A 83 -3.81 10.62 -0.66
CA PRO A 83 -4.31 10.84 0.69
C PRO A 83 -3.28 10.35 1.72
N ALA A 84 -3.16 11.03 2.86
CA ALA A 84 -2.17 10.70 3.89
C ALA A 84 -2.23 9.22 4.36
N LEU A 85 -3.44 8.66 4.41
CA LEU A 85 -3.67 7.27 4.77
C LEU A 85 -2.97 6.27 3.83
N LEU A 86 -2.88 6.60 2.54
CA LEU A 86 -2.21 5.76 1.54
C LEU A 86 -0.70 5.70 1.78
N GLY A 87 -0.09 6.79 2.25
CA GLY A 87 1.33 6.83 2.64
C GLY A 87 1.63 5.88 3.80
N ARG A 88 0.77 5.87 4.82
CA ARG A 88 0.87 4.92 5.93
C ARG A 88 0.76 3.47 5.46
N TRP A 89 -0.21 3.18 4.60
CA TRP A 89 -0.39 1.82 4.08
C TRP A 89 0.75 1.36 3.18
N LEU A 90 1.37 2.27 2.41
CA LEU A 90 2.57 1.96 1.64
C LEU A 90 3.71 1.54 2.57
N TYR A 91 3.98 2.33 3.61
CA TYR A 91 5.01 2.02 4.60
C TYR A 91 4.77 0.64 5.25
N GLU A 92 3.56 0.41 5.77
CA GLU A 92 3.18 -0.87 6.38
C GLU A 92 3.30 -2.03 5.38
N ALA A 93 2.84 -1.85 4.13
CA ALA A 93 2.88 -2.90 3.12
C ALA A 93 4.30 -3.24 2.64
N VAL A 94 5.21 -2.27 2.58
CA VAL A 94 6.63 -2.50 2.27
C VAL A 94 7.31 -3.22 3.43
N HIS A 95 7.08 -2.76 4.66
CA HIS A 95 7.64 -3.37 5.87
C HIS A 95 7.15 -4.81 6.09
N ASP A 96 5.87 -5.07 5.83
CA ASP A 96 5.26 -6.40 5.93
C ASP A 96 5.56 -7.31 4.72
N GLY A 97 6.31 -6.82 3.71
CA GLY A 97 6.63 -7.59 2.50
C GLY A 97 5.44 -7.82 1.54
N LYS A 98 4.33 -7.10 1.70
CA LYS A 98 3.13 -7.23 0.84
C LYS A 98 3.31 -6.60 -0.54
N ILE A 99 4.26 -5.67 -0.67
CA ILE A 99 4.74 -5.13 -1.94
C ILE A 99 6.15 -5.68 -2.13
N PRO A 100 6.29 -6.82 -2.81
CA PRO A 100 7.59 -7.46 -2.95
C PRO A 100 8.53 -6.53 -3.72
N HIS A 101 9.81 -6.62 -3.38
CA HIS A 101 10.87 -5.92 -4.09
C HIS A 101 10.74 -4.38 -4.12
N ALA A 102 10.07 -3.83 -3.11
CA ALA A 102 10.15 -2.42 -2.76
C ALA A 102 10.89 -2.29 -1.42
N GLN A 103 11.77 -1.30 -1.32
CA GLN A 103 12.53 -0.98 -0.12
C GLN A 103 12.21 0.44 0.32
N HIS A 104 11.99 0.64 1.61
CA HIS A 104 11.87 1.97 2.21
C HIS A 104 13.28 2.55 2.44
N LEU A 105 13.51 3.77 1.93
CA LEU A 105 14.78 4.48 2.05
C LEU A 105 14.77 5.56 3.14
N GLY A 106 13.60 5.84 3.74
CA GLY A 106 13.42 6.86 4.77
C GLY A 106 13.08 8.25 4.21
N ASN A 107 13.21 9.23 5.09
CA ASN A 107 12.90 10.63 4.86
C ASN A 107 14.13 11.47 5.25
N ASP A 108 14.50 12.43 4.39
CA ASP A 108 15.62 13.36 4.61
C ASP A 108 15.25 14.61 5.43
N GLY A 109 14.06 14.63 6.01
CA GLY A 109 13.49 15.73 6.80
C GLY A 109 12.83 16.83 5.97
N THR A 110 13.01 16.82 4.64
CA THR A 110 12.50 17.85 3.72
C THR A 110 11.49 17.28 2.73
N ASN A 111 11.64 16.00 2.38
CA ASN A 111 10.80 15.29 1.42
C ASN A 111 9.82 14.31 2.08
N PRO A 112 8.79 13.85 1.36
CA PRO A 112 8.01 12.69 1.79
C PRO A 112 8.87 11.43 1.84
N GLU A 113 8.38 10.39 2.51
CA GLU A 113 9.02 9.06 2.56
C GLU A 113 9.42 8.58 1.15
N LYS A 114 10.70 8.21 0.99
CA LYS A 114 11.28 7.72 -0.26
C LYS A 114 11.34 6.20 -0.26
N TYR A 115 11.13 5.62 -1.44
CA TYR A 115 11.18 4.18 -1.68
C TYR A 115 12.04 3.87 -2.90
N LYS A 116 12.45 2.60 -3.01
CA LYS A 116 13.17 2.09 -4.17
C LYS A 116 12.65 0.72 -4.59
N ARG A 117 12.41 0.56 -5.89
CA ARG A 117 12.19 -0.73 -6.53
C ARG A 117 13.54 -1.44 -6.66
N ILE A 118 13.67 -2.60 -6.02
CA ILE A 118 14.90 -3.40 -6.05
C ILE A 118 14.75 -4.58 -7.03
N MET A 119 15.82 -5.00 -7.70
CA MET A 119 15.76 -6.24 -8.48
C MET A 119 15.52 -7.42 -7.55
N GLY A 120 14.50 -8.23 -7.81
CA GLY A 120 14.41 -9.57 -7.24
C GLY A 120 15.24 -10.51 -8.09
N GLU A 121 16.13 -11.29 -7.48
CA GLU A 121 16.54 -12.54 -8.12
C GLU A 121 15.28 -13.39 -8.33
N ILE A 122 15.06 -13.83 -9.55
CA ILE A 122 14.10 -14.90 -9.85
C ILE A 122 14.72 -16.15 -9.20
N LEU A 123 14.20 -16.57 -8.05
CA LEU A 123 14.44 -17.90 -7.50
C LEU A 123 13.37 -18.86 -8.02
#